data_AF-A0A0B5ATM8-F1
#
_entry.id   AF-A0A0B5ATM8-F1
#
_cell.length_a   1.000
_cell.length_b   1.000
_cell.length_c   1.000
_cell.angle_alpha   90.00
_cell.angle_beta   90.00
_cell.angle_gamma   90.00
#
_symmetry.space_group_name_H-M   'P 1'
#
loop_
_entity.id
_entity.type
_entity.pdbx_description
1 polymer ?
#
loop_
_entity_poly.entity_id
_entity_poly.type
_entity_poly.pdbx_seq_one_letter_code
_entity_poly.pdbx_strand_id
1 'polypeptide(L)'
;MRMVDVIEKKRNGEELTTEEIKFVIEGYTNETIPDYQVSALLMAIYFEGMSQSERADLTMAMVESGDQIDLSAIEGIKVDKHSTGGVGDTTTLILGPLVAAAGVPVAKMSGRGLGHTGGTIDKLEAVPGFHVELSSDEFTRLVNEEKLAVIGQSGNLTPADKKLYALRDVTATVNSIPLIASSIMSKKIAAGADAIVLDVKTGAGAFMKDEAQARELAEAMVKIGNNVGRQTMAVISDMSQPLGFAIGNALEVKEAIDTLKGEGPEDLTELCLVLGSHMVVLSKKAESHEEARKMLEDAISSGEALNRFKAFLAGQGGDASVVDDPSKLPQAEHKIELPAKSSGQVSRIIADNVGTAAMWLGAGRATKESEIDLAVGLVLQKKVGDTVNEGESLVTIYANDLSEVEKVKSKLYESIEVSAEGHAPALIVDQVTGA
;
A
#
# COMPACT_ATOMS: atom_id res chain seq x y z
N MET A 1 16.76 20.45 28.25
CA MET A 1 17.55 19.56 27.38
C MET A 1 17.96 20.35 26.14
N ARG A 2 19.18 20.21 25.61
CA ARG A 2 19.57 20.87 24.34
C ARG A 2 19.57 19.82 23.23
N MET A 3 19.05 20.19 22.06
CA MET A 3 19.00 19.28 20.90
C MET A 3 20.38 18.75 20.49
N VAL A 4 21.44 19.56 20.61
CA VAL A 4 22.80 19.14 20.27
C VAL A 4 23.31 17.99 21.15
N ASP A 5 22.87 17.91 22.41
CA ASP A 5 23.26 16.83 23.33
C ASP A 5 22.59 15.51 22.92
N VAL A 6 21.33 15.57 22.46
CA VAL A 6 20.58 14.40 21.93
C VAL A 6 21.20 13.89 20.63
N ILE A 7 21.56 14.80 19.72
CA ILE A 7 22.25 14.43 18.47
C ILE A 7 23.60 13.80 18.76
N GLU A 8 24.41 14.40 19.64
CA GLU A 8 25.72 13.85 20.02
C GLU A 8 25.61 12.44 20.61
N LYS A 9 24.64 12.24 21.52
CA LYS A 9 24.37 10.95 22.13
C LYS A 9 24.05 9.89 21.09
N LYS A 10 23.05 10.14 20.21
CA LYS A 10 22.69 9.19 19.15
C LYS A 10 23.85 8.97 18.16
N ARG A 11 24.56 10.03 17.77
CA ARG A 11 25.75 9.93 16.89
C ARG A 11 26.84 9.03 17.49
N ASN A 12 26.97 8.98 18.82
CA ASN A 12 27.95 8.14 19.50
C ASN A 12 27.46 6.70 19.75
N GLY A 13 26.32 6.31 19.16
CA GLY A 13 25.75 4.96 19.29
C GLY A 13 25.00 4.71 20.61
N GLU A 14 24.72 5.76 21.39
CA GLU A 14 24.00 5.63 22.65
C GLU A 14 22.47 5.61 22.45
N GLU A 15 21.77 4.94 23.36
CA GLU A 15 20.31 4.84 23.35
C GLU A 15 19.66 6.13 23.88
N LEU A 16 18.68 6.66 23.15
CA LEU A 16 17.88 7.80 23.58
C LEU A 16 16.83 7.36 24.60
N THR A 17 16.58 8.19 25.60
CA THR A 17 15.48 7.95 26.55
C THR A 17 14.14 8.37 25.95
N THR A 18 13.04 7.86 26.51
CA THR A 18 11.68 8.26 26.14
C THR A 18 11.50 9.78 26.21
N GLU A 19 12.04 10.44 27.25
CA GLU A 19 11.95 11.90 27.41
C GLU A 19 12.76 12.66 26.36
N GLU A 20 13.91 12.14 25.93
CA GLU A 20 14.72 12.73 24.86
C GLU A 20 13.96 12.64 23.52
N ILE A 21 13.35 11.50 23.23
CA ILE A 21 12.55 11.30 22.02
C ILE A 21 11.32 12.23 22.03
N LYS A 22 10.57 12.29 23.13
CA LYS A 22 9.41 13.20 23.26
C LYS A 22 9.82 14.66 23.10
N PHE A 23 10.92 15.07 23.73
CA PHE A 23 11.48 16.42 23.56
C PHE A 23 11.77 16.75 22.09
N VAL A 24 12.39 15.83 21.34
CA VAL A 24 12.66 16.04 19.91
C VAL A 24 11.36 16.17 19.11
N ILE A 25 10.42 15.25 19.32
CA ILE A 25 9.20 15.18 18.51
C ILE A 25 8.27 16.36 18.79
N GLU A 26 8.05 16.70 20.06
CA GLU A 26 7.28 17.89 20.44
C GLU A 26 7.95 19.16 19.94
N GLY A 27 9.27 19.27 20.13
CA GLY A 27 10.04 20.43 19.73
C GLY A 27 10.01 20.67 18.22
N TYR A 28 10.10 19.60 17.43
CA TYR A 28 10.03 19.66 15.98
C TYR A 28 8.63 19.95 15.46
N THR A 29 7.62 19.32 16.05
CA THR A 29 6.21 19.56 15.71
C THR A 29 5.85 21.02 15.93
N ASN A 30 6.27 21.59 17.06
CA ASN A 30 6.03 22.99 17.46
C ASN A 30 7.04 24.01 16.90
N GLU A 31 7.90 23.63 15.95
CA GLU A 31 8.85 24.53 15.27
C GLU A 31 9.89 25.21 16.17
N THR A 32 10.11 24.66 17.37
CA THR A 32 11.15 25.13 18.28
C THR A 32 12.50 24.46 18.02
N ILE A 33 12.51 23.32 17.33
CA ILE A 33 13.72 22.65 16.82
C ILE A 33 13.74 22.81 15.29
N PRO A 34 14.81 23.39 14.71
CA PRO A 34 14.89 23.64 13.28
C PRO A 34 15.26 22.37 12.48
N ASP A 35 14.87 22.35 11.20
CA ASP A 35 15.10 21.22 10.28
C ASP A 35 16.55 20.74 10.26
N TYR A 36 17.53 21.65 10.30
CA TYR A 36 18.95 21.28 10.23
C TYR A 36 19.46 20.49 11.44
N GLN A 37 18.79 20.60 12.60
CA GLN A 37 19.12 19.77 13.77
C GLN A 37 18.44 18.41 13.67
N VAL A 38 17.19 18.38 13.22
CA VAL A 38 16.46 17.13 13.04
C VAL A 38 17.08 16.29 11.94
N SER A 39 17.52 16.88 10.82
CA SER A 39 18.21 16.15 9.75
C SER A 39 19.53 15.54 10.23
N ALA A 40 20.27 16.23 11.11
CA ALA A 40 21.46 15.67 11.75
C ALA A 40 21.13 14.47 12.64
N LEU A 41 20.05 14.53 13.43
CA LEU A 41 19.58 13.38 14.22
C LEU A 41 19.13 12.22 13.31
N LEU A 42 18.37 12.51 12.25
CA LEU A 42 17.88 11.50 11.30
C LEU A 42 19.06 10.76 10.64
N MET A 43 20.13 11.47 10.31
CA MET A 43 21.33 10.85 9.77
C MET A 43 22.08 10.03 10.84
N ALA A 44 22.12 10.49 12.10
CA ALA A 44 22.68 9.69 13.19
C ALA A 44 21.87 8.38 13.39
N ILE A 45 20.53 8.44 13.35
CA ILE A 45 19.65 7.26 13.39
C ILE A 45 19.86 6.36 12.17
N TYR A 46 20.12 6.93 11.00
CA TYR A 46 20.41 6.15 9.79
C TYR A 46 21.64 5.27 9.96
N PHE A 47 22.71 5.76 10.59
CA PHE A 47 23.95 5.00 10.80
C PHE A 47 23.91 4.09 12.03
N GLU A 48 23.43 4.60 13.17
CA GLU A 48 23.49 3.88 14.45
C GLU A 48 22.23 3.05 14.74
N GLY A 49 21.16 3.26 13.97
CA GLY A 49 19.87 2.62 14.20
C GLY A 49 19.19 3.08 15.49
N MET A 50 18.20 2.29 15.91
CA MET A 50 17.48 2.46 17.17
C MET A 50 17.17 1.09 17.77
N SER A 51 17.19 1.00 19.10
CA SER A 51 16.74 -0.15 19.88
C SER A 51 15.22 -0.39 19.71
N GLN A 52 14.70 -1.49 20.25
CA GLN A 52 13.26 -1.78 20.22
C GLN A 52 12.45 -0.76 21.06
N SER A 53 12.96 -0.36 22.23
CA SER A 53 12.39 0.68 23.10
C SER A 53 12.32 2.02 22.37
N GLU A 54 13.44 2.44 21.79
CA GLU A 54 13.52 3.69 21.04
C GLU A 54 12.53 3.75 19.88
N ARG A 55 12.37 2.65 19.12
CA ARG A 55 11.39 2.57 18.02
C ARG A 55 9.96 2.70 18.53
N ALA A 56 9.61 2.03 19.63
CA ALA A 56 8.27 2.13 20.22
C ALA A 56 8.00 3.56 20.73
N ASP A 57 8.98 4.16 21.41
CA ASP A 57 8.88 5.53 21.93
C ASP A 57 8.76 6.57 20.82
N LEU A 58 9.56 6.43 19.74
CA LEU A 58 9.47 7.30 18.57
C LEU A 58 8.10 7.18 17.89
N THR A 59 7.59 5.94 17.76
CA THR A 59 6.27 5.68 17.20
C THR A 59 5.18 6.36 18.03
N MET A 60 5.19 6.15 19.35
CA MET A 60 4.18 6.70 20.24
C MET A 60 4.28 8.23 20.36
N ALA A 61 5.48 8.80 20.38
CA ALA A 61 5.64 10.25 20.34
C ALA A 61 5.05 10.86 19.06
N MET A 62 5.17 10.18 17.91
CA MET A 62 4.51 10.62 16.67
C MET A 62 2.99 10.45 16.73
N VAL A 63 2.48 9.38 17.32
CA VAL A 63 1.03 9.19 17.56
C VAL A 63 0.48 10.31 18.44
N GLU A 64 1.15 10.61 19.56
CA GLU A 64 0.77 11.62 20.54
C GLU A 64 0.91 13.06 20.02
N SER A 65 1.60 13.27 18.89
CA SER A 65 1.79 14.61 18.30
C SER A 65 0.52 15.22 17.71
N GLY A 66 -0.55 14.44 17.55
CA GLY A 66 -1.77 14.88 16.88
C GLY A 66 -3.01 14.11 17.30
N ASP A 67 -4.01 14.14 16.42
CA ASP A 67 -5.30 13.49 16.66
C ASP A 67 -5.15 11.96 16.70
N GLN A 68 -6.00 11.30 17.49
CA GLN A 68 -6.14 9.85 17.52
C GLN A 68 -7.61 9.51 17.29
N ILE A 69 -7.88 8.65 16.31
CA ILE A 69 -9.24 8.27 15.96
C ILE A 69 -9.76 7.26 16.98
N ASP A 70 -10.88 7.60 17.61
CA ASP A 70 -11.64 6.65 18.43
C ASP A 70 -12.59 5.84 17.55
N LEU A 71 -12.34 4.53 17.47
CA LEU A 71 -13.18 3.57 16.75
C LEU A 71 -14.04 2.72 17.70
N SER A 72 -14.20 3.13 18.96
CA SER A 72 -14.94 2.37 19.97
C SER A 72 -16.43 2.17 19.64
N ALA A 73 -17.01 3.08 18.86
CA ALA A 73 -18.39 2.99 18.39
C ALA A 73 -18.60 1.98 17.23
N ILE A 74 -17.50 1.45 16.66
CA ILE A 74 -17.56 0.40 15.64
C ILE A 74 -17.53 -0.97 16.32
N GLU A 75 -18.53 -1.80 16.02
CA GLU A 75 -18.68 -3.14 16.60
C GLU A 75 -17.64 -4.12 16.03
N GLY A 76 -16.99 -4.87 16.93
CA GLY A 76 -16.03 -5.91 16.59
C GLY A 76 -14.57 -5.46 16.69
N ILE A 77 -13.66 -6.31 16.19
CA ILE A 77 -12.22 -6.06 16.15
C ILE A 77 -11.90 -5.43 14.80
N LYS A 78 -11.50 -4.15 14.81
CA LYS A 78 -11.23 -3.38 13.59
C LYS A 78 -9.87 -3.77 13.07
N VAL A 79 -9.84 -4.33 11.86
CA VAL A 79 -8.59 -4.77 11.22
C VAL A 79 -8.25 -3.85 10.08
N ASP A 80 -6.99 -3.41 10.03
CA ASP A 80 -6.45 -2.66 8.89
C ASP A 80 -5.30 -3.45 8.23
N LYS A 81 -5.13 -3.23 6.92
CA LYS A 81 -3.98 -3.68 6.15
C LYS A 81 -3.10 -2.50 5.76
N HIS A 82 -1.79 -2.58 5.95
CA HIS A 82 -0.87 -1.64 5.32
C HIS A 82 0.03 -2.35 4.33
N SER A 83 0.34 -1.71 3.21
CA SER A 83 1.36 -2.18 2.27
C SER A 83 2.46 -1.14 2.20
N THR A 84 3.71 -1.58 2.12
CA THR A 84 4.85 -0.67 1.86
C THR A 84 4.80 -0.03 0.47
N GLY A 85 3.85 -0.45 -0.39
CA GLY A 85 3.65 0.06 -1.73
C GLY A 85 4.33 -0.81 -2.78
N GLY A 86 3.70 -0.91 -3.95
CA GLY A 86 4.17 -1.67 -5.09
C GLY A 86 3.37 -1.36 -6.35
N VAL A 87 3.97 -1.62 -7.51
CA VAL A 87 3.36 -1.37 -8.81
C VAL A 87 2.28 -2.42 -9.06
N GLY A 88 1.05 -1.99 -9.38
CA GLY A 88 -0.11 -2.89 -9.50
C GLY A 88 -0.64 -3.42 -8.16
N ASP A 89 -0.26 -2.82 -7.03
CA ASP A 89 -0.81 -3.22 -5.72
C ASP A 89 -2.26 -2.73 -5.56
N THR A 90 -3.20 -3.47 -6.16
CA THR A 90 -4.65 -3.23 -6.13
C THR A 90 -5.33 -3.87 -4.91
N THR A 91 -4.57 -4.63 -4.10
CA THR A 91 -5.09 -5.51 -3.03
C THR A 91 -6.08 -4.84 -2.08
N THR A 92 -5.94 -3.55 -1.78
CA THR A 92 -6.87 -2.86 -0.88
C THR A 92 -8.31 -2.82 -1.41
N LEU A 93 -8.51 -2.69 -2.73
CA LEU A 93 -9.83 -2.63 -3.36
C LEU A 93 -10.55 -3.99 -3.30
N ILE A 94 -9.78 -5.08 -3.19
CA ILE A 94 -10.27 -6.45 -3.11
C ILE A 94 -10.43 -6.87 -1.65
N LEU A 95 -9.39 -6.68 -0.84
CA LEU A 95 -9.37 -7.10 0.57
C LEU A 95 -10.47 -6.47 1.39
N GLY A 96 -10.73 -5.17 1.19
CA GLY A 96 -11.80 -4.46 1.91
C GLY A 96 -13.14 -5.18 1.82
N PRO A 97 -13.75 -5.28 0.62
CA PRO A 97 -15.06 -5.93 0.48
C PRO A 97 -15.00 -7.44 0.74
N LEU A 98 -13.87 -8.09 0.44
CA LEU A 98 -13.70 -9.53 0.65
C LEU A 98 -13.74 -9.92 2.15
N VAL A 99 -13.01 -9.22 3.02
CA VAL A 99 -13.05 -9.51 4.46
C VAL A 99 -14.30 -8.92 5.13
N ALA A 100 -14.86 -7.84 4.59
CA ALA A 100 -16.16 -7.32 5.00
C ALA A 100 -17.28 -8.36 4.75
N ALA A 101 -17.23 -9.10 3.64
CA ALA A 101 -18.13 -10.23 3.38
C ALA A 101 -17.99 -11.37 4.41
N ALA A 102 -16.79 -11.56 4.98
CA ALA A 102 -16.56 -12.46 6.11
C ALA A 102 -16.97 -11.86 7.48
N GLY A 103 -17.58 -10.66 7.49
CA GLY A 103 -18.08 -9.98 8.67
C GLY A 103 -17.02 -9.23 9.48
N VAL A 104 -15.83 -9.00 8.90
CA VAL A 104 -14.73 -8.26 9.53
C VAL A 104 -14.92 -6.76 9.34
N PRO A 105 -14.97 -5.94 10.40
CA PRO A 105 -15.06 -4.48 10.24
C PRO A 105 -13.71 -3.90 9.79
N VAL A 106 -13.72 -3.26 8.63
CA VAL A 106 -12.56 -2.59 8.01
C VAL A 106 -12.79 -1.08 8.02
N ALA A 107 -12.26 -0.44 9.06
CA ALA A 107 -12.23 1.02 9.20
C ALA A 107 -10.97 1.56 8.50
N LYS A 108 -11.05 1.74 7.17
CA LYS A 108 -9.86 2.00 6.36
C LYS A 108 -9.52 3.49 6.29
N MET A 109 -8.30 3.83 6.66
CA MET A 109 -7.72 5.13 6.34
C MET A 109 -6.60 4.98 5.30
N SER A 110 -6.80 5.61 4.16
CA SER A 110 -5.94 5.51 2.98
C SER A 110 -5.35 6.86 2.59
N GLY A 111 -4.26 6.81 1.84
CA GLY A 111 -3.63 7.98 1.24
C GLY A 111 -3.89 8.07 -0.25
N ARG A 112 -3.62 9.27 -0.79
CA ARG A 112 -3.37 9.48 -2.22
C ARG A 112 -1.94 9.06 -2.57
N GLY A 113 -1.70 8.80 -3.85
CA GLY A 113 -0.41 8.35 -4.37
C GLY A 113 0.56 9.51 -4.60
N LEU A 114 1.83 9.22 -4.33
CA LEU A 114 3.00 9.96 -4.80
C LEU A 114 3.87 8.98 -5.60
N GLY A 115 4.33 9.37 -6.78
CA GLY A 115 5.13 8.51 -7.65
C GLY A 115 4.32 7.83 -8.75
N HIS A 116 4.55 6.53 -8.94
CA HIS A 116 4.29 5.85 -10.21
C HIS A 116 2.81 5.69 -10.59
N THR A 117 1.93 5.48 -9.61
CA THR A 117 0.47 5.40 -9.80
C THR A 117 -0.25 6.19 -8.72
N GLY A 118 -1.56 6.40 -8.91
CA GLY A 118 -2.43 6.88 -7.85
C GLY A 118 -2.49 5.92 -6.66
N GLY A 119 -2.76 6.47 -5.48
CA GLY A 119 -2.98 5.68 -4.27
C GLY A 119 -4.37 5.05 -4.28
N THR A 120 -4.72 4.29 -3.24
CA THR A 120 -6.04 3.67 -3.12
C THR A 120 -7.18 4.68 -3.34
N ILE A 121 -7.05 5.89 -2.81
CA ILE A 121 -8.09 6.94 -2.98
C ILE A 121 -8.20 7.38 -4.44
N ASP A 122 -7.07 7.64 -5.10
CA ASP A 122 -7.09 8.07 -6.50
C ASP A 122 -7.70 6.98 -7.42
N LYS A 123 -7.44 5.70 -7.11
CA LYS A 123 -8.09 4.57 -7.80
C LYS A 123 -9.60 4.57 -7.59
N LEU A 124 -10.07 4.73 -6.35
CA LEU A 124 -11.50 4.76 -6.04
C LEU A 124 -12.23 5.97 -6.64
N GLU A 125 -11.57 7.10 -6.79
CA GLU A 125 -12.11 8.29 -7.47
C GLU A 125 -12.31 8.10 -8.99
N ALA A 126 -11.77 7.02 -9.57
CA ALA A 126 -12.15 6.61 -10.92
C ALA A 126 -13.61 6.15 -11.00
N VAL A 127 -14.24 5.81 -9.86
CA VAL A 127 -15.68 5.54 -9.78
C VAL A 127 -16.44 6.87 -9.70
N PRO A 128 -17.29 7.20 -10.69
CA PRO A 128 -18.01 8.47 -10.70
C PRO A 128 -18.82 8.69 -9.41
N GLY A 129 -18.65 9.85 -8.79
CA GLY A 129 -19.39 10.24 -7.56
C GLY A 129 -18.78 9.73 -6.25
N PHE A 130 -17.82 8.82 -6.29
CA PHE A 130 -17.17 8.33 -5.08
C PHE A 130 -16.40 9.45 -4.39
N HIS A 131 -16.55 9.58 -3.07
CA HIS A 131 -15.84 10.56 -2.26
C HIS A 131 -15.33 9.94 -0.96
N VAL A 132 -14.33 10.56 -0.33
CA VAL A 132 -13.69 10.08 0.91
C VAL A 132 -13.88 11.01 2.10
N GLU A 133 -14.61 12.11 1.89
CA GLU A 133 -14.97 13.12 2.86
C GLU A 133 -16.23 12.69 3.61
N LEU A 134 -16.05 11.93 4.69
CA LEU A 134 -17.13 11.47 5.57
C LEU A 134 -17.03 12.15 6.94
N SER A 135 -18.17 12.45 7.55
CA SER A 135 -18.20 12.74 8.99
C SER A 135 -17.89 11.48 9.81
N SER A 136 -17.46 11.65 11.06
CA SER A 136 -17.18 10.52 11.96
C SER A 136 -18.42 9.62 12.18
N ASP A 137 -19.61 10.21 12.22
CA ASP A 137 -20.88 9.48 12.38
C ASP A 137 -21.20 8.66 11.13
N GLU A 138 -21.03 9.24 9.93
CA GLU A 138 -21.21 8.51 8.67
C GLU A 138 -20.21 7.38 8.51
N PHE A 139 -18.94 7.63 8.81
CA PHE A 139 -17.89 6.62 8.77
C PHE A 139 -18.22 5.45 9.71
N THR A 140 -18.56 5.74 10.97
CA THR A 140 -18.92 4.72 11.95
C THR A 140 -20.14 3.92 11.50
N ARG A 141 -21.18 4.59 10.99
CA ARG A 141 -22.38 3.95 10.47
C ARG A 141 -22.05 3.01 9.32
N LEU A 142 -21.30 3.46 8.32
CA LEU A 142 -20.94 2.65 7.15
C LEU A 142 -20.11 1.42 7.54
N VAL A 143 -19.14 1.55 8.45
CA VAL A 143 -18.39 0.38 8.93
C VAL A 143 -19.29 -0.56 9.75
N ASN A 144 -20.26 -0.06 10.51
CA ASN A 144 -21.19 -0.94 11.24
C ASN A 144 -22.17 -1.68 10.30
N GLU A 145 -22.70 -1.00 9.29
CA GLU A 145 -23.68 -1.54 8.33
C GLU A 145 -23.04 -2.41 7.25
N GLU A 146 -22.00 -1.90 6.59
CA GLU A 146 -21.36 -2.53 5.42
C GLU A 146 -20.04 -3.22 5.73
N LYS A 147 -19.54 -3.10 6.97
CA LYS A 147 -18.23 -3.63 7.41
C LYS A 147 -17.04 -3.02 6.67
N LEU A 148 -17.24 -2.00 5.84
CA LEU A 148 -16.18 -1.30 5.12
C LEU A 148 -16.51 0.17 4.91
N ALA A 149 -15.54 1.04 5.20
CA ALA A 149 -15.49 2.40 4.71
C ALA A 149 -14.03 2.82 4.51
N VAL A 150 -13.78 3.69 3.53
CA VAL A 150 -12.47 4.23 3.21
C VAL A 150 -12.52 5.76 3.31
N ILE A 151 -11.72 6.31 4.22
CA ILE A 151 -11.54 7.75 4.35
C ILE A 151 -10.12 8.17 3.99
N GLY A 152 -9.97 9.44 3.62
CA GLY A 152 -8.68 10.10 3.55
C GLY A 152 -8.03 10.23 4.92
N GLN A 153 -6.74 10.55 4.90
CA GLN A 153 -6.07 11.09 6.09
C GLN A 153 -6.63 12.49 6.36
N SER A 154 -7.77 12.57 7.04
CA SER A 154 -8.33 13.82 7.55
C SER A 154 -7.72 14.19 8.90
N GLY A 155 -7.79 15.48 9.25
CA GLY A 155 -7.37 15.96 10.57
C GLY A 155 -5.88 16.16 10.73
N ASN A 156 -5.46 16.44 11.96
CA ASN A 156 -4.07 16.64 12.34
C ASN A 156 -3.49 15.32 12.85
N LEU A 157 -3.64 14.23 12.08
CA LEU A 157 -3.15 12.90 12.45
C LEU A 157 -1.62 12.85 12.28
N THR A 158 -0.89 12.52 13.35
CA THR A 158 0.59 12.37 13.32
C THR A 158 1.35 13.52 12.62
N PRO A 159 1.15 14.81 12.97
CA PRO A 159 1.81 15.93 12.30
C PRO A 159 3.34 15.86 12.38
N ALA A 160 3.89 15.27 13.45
CA ALA A 160 5.31 14.99 13.55
C ALA A 160 5.81 14.10 12.40
N ASP A 161 5.11 13.00 12.12
CA ASP A 161 5.46 12.09 11.02
C ASP A 161 5.42 12.81 9.68
N LYS A 162 4.40 13.63 9.44
CA LYS A 162 4.29 14.41 8.20
C LYS A 162 5.51 15.31 7.98
N LYS A 163 5.97 16.02 9.02
CA LYS A 163 7.17 16.87 8.94
C LYS A 163 8.44 16.02 8.79
N LEU A 164 8.58 14.96 9.58
CA LEU A 164 9.75 14.08 9.54
C LEU A 164 9.89 13.37 8.19
N TYR A 165 8.79 12.87 7.62
CA TYR A 165 8.79 12.22 6.31
C TYR A 165 9.20 13.21 5.21
N ALA A 166 8.63 14.43 5.21
CA ALA A 166 9.00 15.47 4.25
C ALA A 166 10.49 15.83 4.34
N LEU A 167 11.05 15.94 5.54
CA LEU A 167 12.47 16.20 5.73
C LEU A 167 13.32 15.01 5.27
N ARG A 168 12.95 13.77 5.63
CA ARG A 168 13.66 12.55 5.24
C ARG A 168 13.81 12.42 3.73
N ASP A 169 12.76 12.77 2.99
CA ASP A 169 12.68 12.70 1.53
C ASP A 169 13.73 13.59 0.84
N VAL A 170 14.09 14.72 1.45
CA VAL A 170 15.09 15.66 0.90
C VAL A 170 16.45 15.58 1.58
N THR A 171 16.64 14.67 2.55
CA THR A 171 17.91 14.48 3.27
C THR A 171 18.51 13.08 3.11
N ALA A 172 17.98 12.27 2.20
CA ALA A 172 18.44 10.89 1.96
C ALA A 172 18.40 9.99 3.21
N THR A 173 17.43 10.21 4.10
CA THR A 173 17.23 9.43 5.34
C THR A 173 15.90 8.67 5.35
N VAL A 174 15.27 8.51 4.17
CA VAL A 174 14.05 7.69 4.03
C VAL A 174 14.33 6.23 4.34
N ASN A 175 15.43 5.68 3.80
CA ASN A 175 15.76 4.25 3.84
C ASN A 175 16.42 3.80 5.17
N SER A 176 15.74 4.02 6.29
CA SER A 176 16.20 3.62 7.63
C SER A 176 15.07 2.86 8.34
N ILE A 177 15.29 1.57 8.63
CA ILE A 177 14.29 0.66 9.21
C ILE A 177 13.57 1.27 10.43
N PRO A 178 14.25 1.82 11.46
CA PRO A 178 13.56 2.41 12.60
C PRO A 178 12.67 3.60 12.22
N LEU A 179 13.10 4.44 11.28
CA LEU A 179 12.31 5.59 10.81
C LEU A 179 11.11 5.16 9.98
N ILE A 180 11.28 4.15 9.10
CA ILE A 180 10.20 3.60 8.28
C ILE A 180 9.16 2.93 9.15
N ALA A 181 9.59 2.03 10.04
CA ALA A 181 8.71 1.27 10.91
C ALA A 181 7.89 2.21 11.82
N SER A 182 8.55 3.20 12.44
CA SER A 182 7.86 4.15 13.30
C SER A 182 6.90 5.05 12.52
N SER A 183 7.30 5.50 11.33
CA SER A 183 6.46 6.31 10.44
C SER A 183 5.19 5.56 10.03
N ILE A 184 5.32 4.32 9.55
CA ILE A 184 4.18 3.50 9.13
C ILE A 184 3.27 3.20 10.32
N MET A 185 3.84 2.69 11.42
CA MET A 185 3.07 2.23 12.56
C MET A 185 2.36 3.37 13.27
N SER A 186 2.97 4.56 13.40
CA SER A 186 2.34 5.71 14.05
C SER A 186 1.02 6.10 13.37
N LYS A 187 0.99 6.17 12.04
CA LYS A 187 -0.25 6.44 11.28
C LYS A 187 -1.30 5.37 11.51
N LYS A 188 -0.91 4.10 11.54
CA LYS A 188 -1.85 2.97 11.72
C LYS A 188 -2.41 2.90 13.14
N ILE A 189 -1.58 3.17 14.14
CA ILE A 189 -1.99 3.23 15.55
C ILE A 189 -2.90 4.44 15.79
N ALA A 190 -2.54 5.62 15.27
CA ALA A 190 -3.36 6.83 15.39
C ALA A 190 -4.72 6.70 14.66
N ALA A 191 -4.80 5.87 13.62
CA ALA A 191 -6.06 5.55 12.94
C ALA A 191 -6.98 4.60 13.74
N GLY A 192 -6.53 4.06 14.88
CA GLY A 192 -7.38 3.36 15.84
C GLY A 192 -7.56 1.85 15.62
N ALA A 193 -6.90 1.24 14.64
CA ALA A 193 -7.04 -0.18 14.33
C ALA A 193 -6.65 -1.09 15.51
N ASP A 194 -7.47 -2.09 15.84
CA ASP A 194 -7.19 -3.05 16.92
C ASP A 194 -6.15 -4.10 16.49
N ALA A 195 -6.19 -4.47 15.22
CA ALA A 195 -5.26 -5.40 14.61
C ALA A 195 -4.76 -4.90 13.25
N ILE A 196 -3.52 -5.23 12.91
CA ILE A 196 -2.82 -4.72 11.73
C ILE A 196 -2.16 -5.88 10.98
N VAL A 197 -2.49 -6.03 9.70
CA VAL A 197 -1.77 -6.90 8.77
C VAL A 197 -0.87 -6.04 7.89
N LEU A 198 0.41 -6.38 7.85
CA LEU A 198 1.41 -5.66 7.07
C LEU A 198 1.79 -6.48 5.85
N ASP A 199 1.82 -5.85 4.69
CA ASP A 199 2.28 -6.39 3.43
C ASP A 199 3.60 -5.71 3.07
N VAL A 200 4.70 -6.37 3.40
CA VAL A 200 6.05 -5.85 3.23
C VAL A 200 6.60 -6.39 1.91
N LYS A 201 6.71 -5.50 0.93
CA LYS A 201 7.20 -5.88 -0.39
C LYS A 201 8.70 -6.14 -0.36
N THR A 202 9.16 -7.10 -1.15
CA THR A 202 10.58 -7.33 -1.47
C THR A 202 10.84 -7.45 -2.97
N GLY A 203 12.08 -7.35 -3.40
CA GLY A 203 12.47 -7.44 -4.82
C GLY A 203 12.53 -6.09 -5.56
N ALA A 204 12.72 -6.16 -6.87
CA ALA A 204 13.13 -5.01 -7.70
C ALA A 204 12.16 -3.82 -7.71
N GLY A 205 10.86 -4.04 -7.50
CA GLY A 205 9.83 -3.00 -7.39
C GLY A 205 9.49 -2.58 -5.96
N ALA A 206 10.07 -3.24 -4.95
CA ALA A 206 9.79 -2.93 -3.55
C ALA A 206 10.62 -1.76 -3.04
N PHE A 207 10.21 -1.21 -1.91
CA PHE A 207 11.03 -0.25 -1.19
C PHE A 207 12.25 -0.91 -0.52
N MET A 208 12.06 -2.10 0.07
CA MET A 208 13.15 -2.97 0.53
C MET A 208 13.51 -3.97 -0.57
N LYS A 209 14.63 -3.77 -1.27
CA LYS A 209 15.03 -4.66 -2.39
C LYS A 209 15.48 -6.03 -1.91
N ASP A 210 16.16 -6.07 -0.76
CA ASP A 210 16.72 -7.27 -0.15
C ASP A 210 15.70 -7.95 0.78
N GLU A 211 15.62 -9.28 0.71
CA GLU A 211 14.66 -10.06 1.51
C GLU A 211 14.98 -10.02 3.01
N ALA A 212 16.26 -9.99 3.39
CA ALA A 212 16.65 -9.93 4.80
C ALA A 212 16.29 -8.56 5.40
N GLN A 213 16.47 -7.46 4.64
CA GLN A 213 16.02 -6.14 5.05
C GLN A 213 14.48 -6.04 5.13
N ALA A 214 13.76 -6.66 4.18
CA ALA A 214 12.31 -6.74 4.23
C ALA A 214 11.83 -7.50 5.48
N ARG A 215 12.49 -8.60 5.83
CA ARG A 215 12.23 -9.37 7.07
C ARG A 215 12.50 -8.54 8.32
N GLU A 216 13.64 -7.84 8.38
CA GLU A 216 13.96 -6.98 9.52
C GLU A 216 12.92 -5.87 9.70
N LEU A 217 12.47 -5.24 8.60
CA LEU A 217 11.41 -4.24 8.63
C LEU A 217 10.07 -4.83 9.11
N ALA A 218 9.69 -6.00 8.59
CA ALA A 218 8.49 -6.71 9.00
C ALA A 218 8.50 -7.03 10.51
N GLU A 219 9.59 -7.61 11.01
CA GLU A 219 9.76 -7.90 12.43
C GLU A 219 9.72 -6.64 13.30
N ALA A 220 10.35 -5.56 12.86
CA ALA A 220 10.35 -4.29 13.59
C ALA A 220 8.92 -3.75 13.75
N MET A 221 8.13 -3.72 12.67
CA MET A 221 6.76 -3.22 12.72
C MET A 221 5.82 -4.12 13.54
N VAL A 222 5.97 -5.44 13.41
CA VAL A 222 5.23 -6.43 14.22
C VAL A 222 5.50 -6.24 15.72
N LYS A 223 6.78 -6.10 16.09
CA LYS A 223 7.19 -5.85 17.48
C LYS A 223 6.64 -4.52 18.01
N ILE A 224 6.69 -3.45 17.22
CA ILE A 224 6.13 -2.14 17.62
C ILE A 224 4.63 -2.28 17.90
N GLY A 225 3.86 -2.84 16.96
CA GLY A 225 2.42 -2.98 17.11
C GLY A 225 2.02 -3.79 18.34
N ASN A 226 2.64 -4.96 18.53
CA ASN A 226 2.32 -5.81 19.68
C ASN A 226 2.72 -5.17 21.02
N ASN A 227 3.84 -4.44 21.07
CA ASN A 227 4.26 -3.72 22.27
C ASN A 227 3.28 -2.61 22.68
N VAL A 228 2.57 -2.01 21.72
CA VAL A 228 1.57 -0.97 21.98
C VAL A 228 0.13 -1.52 22.06
N GLY A 229 -0.01 -2.84 22.18
CA GLY A 229 -1.29 -3.51 22.37
C GLY A 229 -2.13 -3.66 21.09
N ARG A 230 -1.53 -3.52 19.90
CA ARG A 230 -2.19 -3.76 18.61
C ARG A 230 -1.71 -5.08 18.02
N GLN A 231 -2.62 -6.05 17.87
CA GLN A 231 -2.26 -7.37 17.33
C GLN A 231 -1.74 -7.22 15.90
N THR A 232 -0.46 -7.49 15.68
CA THR A 232 0.20 -7.18 14.41
C THR A 232 0.90 -8.39 13.83
N MET A 233 0.80 -8.54 12.51
CA MET A 233 1.56 -9.52 11.75
C MET A 233 1.97 -8.99 10.38
N ALA A 234 2.90 -9.67 9.73
CA ALA A 234 3.37 -9.28 8.41
C ALA A 234 3.48 -10.47 7.45
N VAL A 235 3.20 -10.19 6.18
CA VAL A 235 3.49 -11.05 5.03
C VAL A 235 4.57 -10.36 4.22
N ILE A 236 5.62 -11.09 3.86
CA ILE A 236 6.64 -10.62 2.93
C ILE A 236 6.26 -11.13 1.54
N SER A 237 5.95 -10.23 0.63
CA SER A 237 5.47 -10.58 -0.72
C SER A 237 6.40 -10.05 -1.81
N ASP A 238 6.50 -10.81 -2.90
CA ASP A 238 7.29 -10.42 -4.07
C ASP A 238 6.71 -9.19 -4.76
N MET A 239 7.62 -8.33 -5.22
CA MET A 239 7.36 -7.19 -6.07
C MET A 239 8.48 -7.08 -7.12
N SER A 240 9.06 -8.21 -7.53
CA SER A 240 10.06 -8.23 -8.59
C SER A 240 9.44 -7.85 -9.93
N GLN A 241 8.18 -8.23 -10.16
CA GLN A 241 7.29 -7.82 -11.25
C GLN A 241 6.04 -7.12 -10.69
N PRO A 242 5.28 -6.36 -11.50
CA PRO A 242 4.01 -5.79 -11.05
C PRO A 242 3.03 -6.89 -10.60
N LEU A 243 2.30 -6.62 -9.51
CA LEU A 243 1.24 -7.50 -9.04
C LEU A 243 0.02 -7.36 -9.96
N GLY A 244 -0.63 -8.48 -10.30
CA GLY A 244 -1.72 -8.47 -11.27
C GLY A 244 -1.25 -8.08 -12.69
N PHE A 245 -2.16 -7.64 -13.55
CA PHE A 245 -1.84 -7.21 -14.92
C PHE A 245 -2.02 -5.70 -15.10
N ALA A 246 -2.91 -5.06 -14.34
CA ALA A 246 -3.23 -3.65 -14.48
C ALA A 246 -2.28 -2.74 -13.67
N ILE A 247 -1.77 -1.69 -14.30
CA ILE A 247 -1.02 -0.60 -13.66
C ILE A 247 -1.69 0.71 -14.04
N GLY A 248 -2.35 1.38 -13.09
CA GLY A 248 -3.07 2.62 -13.34
C GLY A 248 -4.11 2.93 -12.27
N ASN A 249 -5.22 3.55 -12.66
CA ASN A 249 -6.31 3.89 -11.74
C ASN A 249 -7.60 3.13 -12.09
N ALA A 250 -8.33 3.57 -13.12
CA ALA A 250 -9.53 2.89 -13.60
C ALA A 250 -9.26 1.43 -14.02
N LEU A 251 -8.10 1.18 -14.63
CA LEU A 251 -7.65 -0.16 -15.03
C LEU A 251 -7.56 -1.11 -13.82
N GLU A 252 -7.04 -0.63 -12.70
CA GLU A 252 -6.91 -1.42 -11.46
C GLU A 252 -8.24 -1.60 -10.74
N VAL A 253 -9.16 -0.62 -10.83
CA VAL A 253 -10.55 -0.81 -10.35
C VAL A 253 -11.24 -1.92 -11.13
N LYS A 254 -11.07 -1.95 -12.46
CA LYS A 254 -11.61 -3.05 -13.29
C LYS A 254 -11.00 -4.40 -12.88
N GLU A 255 -9.68 -4.47 -12.71
CA GLU A 255 -9.02 -5.71 -12.28
C GLU A 255 -9.50 -6.18 -10.90
N ALA A 256 -9.73 -5.25 -9.96
CA ALA A 256 -10.32 -5.57 -8.66
C ALA A 256 -11.75 -6.14 -8.78
N ILE A 257 -12.57 -5.59 -9.68
CA ILE A 257 -13.92 -6.12 -9.99
C ILE A 257 -13.82 -7.54 -10.54
N ASP A 258 -12.88 -7.78 -11.47
CA ASP A 258 -12.67 -9.10 -12.08
C ASP A 258 -12.20 -10.12 -11.02
N THR A 259 -11.28 -9.74 -10.11
CA THR A 259 -10.87 -10.59 -8.98
C THR A 259 -12.03 -10.92 -8.05
N LEU A 260 -12.89 -9.95 -7.72
CA LEU A 260 -14.06 -10.18 -6.87
C LEU A 260 -15.14 -11.05 -7.53
N LYS A 261 -15.11 -11.20 -8.86
CA LYS A 261 -15.92 -12.16 -9.64
C LYS A 261 -15.28 -13.56 -9.71
N GLY A 262 -14.05 -13.72 -9.25
CA GLY A 262 -13.27 -14.96 -9.42
C GLY A 262 -12.62 -15.10 -10.80
N GLU A 263 -12.49 -14.00 -11.55
CA GLU A 263 -11.94 -13.94 -12.92
C GLU A 263 -10.63 -13.14 -12.99
N GLY A 264 -10.06 -12.78 -11.83
CA GLY A 264 -8.88 -11.94 -11.74
C GLY A 264 -7.55 -12.68 -11.87
N PRO A 265 -6.42 -11.96 -11.81
CA PRO A 265 -5.09 -12.55 -11.86
C PRO A 265 -4.84 -13.49 -10.67
N GLU A 266 -4.19 -14.63 -10.92
CA GLU A 266 -3.92 -15.64 -9.89
C GLU A 266 -3.02 -15.10 -8.77
N ASP A 267 -1.98 -14.33 -9.10
CA ASP A 267 -1.04 -13.76 -8.13
C ASP A 267 -1.71 -12.73 -7.22
N LEU A 268 -2.52 -11.83 -7.80
CA LEU A 268 -3.30 -10.86 -7.05
C LEU A 268 -4.33 -11.54 -6.14
N THR A 269 -5.01 -12.56 -6.65
CA THR A 269 -6.01 -13.33 -5.89
C THR A 269 -5.36 -14.06 -4.72
N GLU A 270 -4.25 -14.76 -4.94
CA GLU A 270 -3.53 -15.49 -3.91
C GLU A 270 -3.06 -14.56 -2.79
N LEU A 271 -2.46 -13.41 -3.13
CA LEU A 271 -2.02 -12.46 -2.11
C LEU A 271 -3.20 -11.91 -1.29
N CYS A 272 -4.35 -11.65 -1.93
CA CYS A 272 -5.57 -11.23 -1.24
C CYS A 272 -6.10 -12.33 -0.31
N LEU A 273 -6.06 -13.60 -0.71
CA LEU A 273 -6.49 -14.71 0.15
C LEU A 273 -5.56 -14.87 1.35
N VAL A 274 -4.24 -14.77 1.17
CA VAL A 274 -3.26 -14.86 2.27
C VAL A 274 -3.44 -13.71 3.26
N LEU A 275 -3.44 -12.46 2.79
CA LEU A 275 -3.62 -11.28 3.63
C LEU A 275 -5.01 -11.27 4.29
N GLY A 276 -6.05 -11.63 3.55
CA GLY A 276 -7.42 -11.70 4.06
C GLY A 276 -7.57 -12.76 5.15
N SER A 277 -6.94 -13.92 4.99
CA SER A 277 -7.01 -15.01 5.98
C SER A 277 -6.45 -14.55 7.33
N HIS A 278 -5.34 -13.82 7.30
CA HIS A 278 -4.77 -13.18 8.48
C HIS A 278 -5.71 -12.18 9.12
N MET A 279 -6.34 -11.32 8.32
CA MET A 279 -7.30 -10.33 8.84
C MET A 279 -8.51 -11.00 9.51
N VAL A 280 -9.06 -12.06 8.91
CA VAL A 280 -10.21 -12.82 9.44
C VAL A 280 -9.84 -13.50 10.76
N VAL A 281 -8.68 -14.15 10.86
CA VAL A 281 -8.20 -14.77 12.11
C VAL A 281 -7.99 -13.71 13.20
N LEU A 282 -7.30 -12.61 12.89
CA LEU A 282 -7.07 -11.52 13.86
C LEU A 282 -8.37 -10.87 14.36
N SER A 283 -9.39 -10.84 13.51
CA SER A 283 -10.72 -10.35 13.89
C SER A 283 -11.56 -11.35 14.70
N LYS A 284 -11.04 -12.56 14.95
CA LYS A 284 -11.71 -13.69 15.61
C LYS A 284 -12.98 -14.15 14.89
N LYS A 285 -12.99 -14.06 13.56
CA LYS A 285 -14.06 -14.58 12.69
C LYS A 285 -13.80 -15.99 12.18
N ALA A 286 -12.57 -16.48 12.32
CA ALA A 286 -12.18 -17.87 12.09
C ALA A 286 -11.15 -18.29 13.16
N GLU A 287 -11.09 -19.58 13.43
CA GLU A 287 -10.15 -20.18 14.39
C GLU A 287 -8.81 -20.54 13.74
N SER A 288 -8.78 -20.72 12.42
CA SER A 288 -7.55 -21.04 11.66
C SER A 288 -7.48 -20.32 10.33
N HIS A 289 -6.28 -20.25 9.75
CA HIS A 289 -6.05 -19.68 8.42
C HIS A 289 -6.74 -20.46 7.32
N GLU A 290 -6.87 -21.78 7.46
CA GLU A 290 -7.58 -22.64 6.50
C GLU A 290 -9.08 -22.37 6.50
N GLU A 291 -9.68 -22.22 7.68
CA GLU A 291 -11.09 -21.83 7.81
C GLU A 291 -11.31 -20.43 7.21
N ALA A 292 -10.46 -19.48 7.59
CA ALA A 292 -10.50 -18.12 7.07
C ALA A 292 -10.38 -18.08 5.55
N ARG A 293 -9.43 -18.81 4.97
CA ARG A 293 -9.23 -18.89 3.52
C ARG A 293 -10.49 -19.42 2.84
N LYS A 294 -11.06 -20.50 3.35
CA LYS A 294 -12.29 -21.07 2.80
C LYS A 294 -13.46 -20.08 2.82
N MET A 295 -13.63 -19.32 3.91
CA MET A 295 -14.66 -18.28 3.98
C MET A 295 -14.50 -17.22 2.88
N LEU A 296 -13.25 -16.84 2.56
CA LEU A 296 -12.95 -15.84 1.54
C LEU A 296 -13.16 -16.40 0.12
N GLU A 297 -12.74 -17.64 -0.13
CA GLU A 297 -13.00 -18.35 -1.39
C GLU A 297 -14.52 -18.53 -1.64
N ASP A 298 -15.28 -18.87 -0.59
CA ASP A 298 -16.74 -18.95 -0.62
C ASP A 298 -17.38 -17.57 -0.88
N ALA A 299 -16.82 -16.49 -0.31
CA ALA A 299 -17.30 -15.12 -0.53
C ALA A 299 -17.09 -14.63 -1.97
N ILE A 300 -15.98 -15.02 -2.62
CA ILE A 300 -15.74 -14.74 -4.04
C ILE A 300 -16.70 -15.57 -4.90
N SER A 301 -16.72 -16.89 -4.71
CA SER A 301 -17.49 -17.81 -5.56
C SER A 301 -19.01 -17.64 -5.47
N SER A 302 -19.52 -17.20 -4.31
CA SER A 302 -20.93 -16.88 -4.12
C SER A 302 -21.33 -15.48 -4.64
N GLY A 303 -20.36 -14.61 -4.94
CA GLY A 303 -20.58 -13.22 -5.33
C GLY A 303 -20.85 -12.26 -4.16
N GLU A 304 -20.79 -12.72 -2.90
CA GLU A 304 -21.00 -11.85 -1.73
C GLU A 304 -19.92 -10.76 -1.64
N ALA A 305 -18.65 -11.10 -1.92
CA ALA A 305 -17.57 -10.11 -1.94
C ALA A 305 -17.82 -9.00 -2.98
N LEU A 306 -18.34 -9.36 -4.16
CA LEU A 306 -18.71 -8.40 -5.20
C LEU A 306 -19.90 -7.52 -4.77
N ASN A 307 -20.90 -8.11 -4.11
CA ASN A 307 -22.04 -7.37 -3.57
C ASN A 307 -21.61 -6.37 -2.50
N ARG A 308 -20.66 -6.75 -1.63
CA ARG A 308 -20.07 -5.84 -0.65
C ARG A 308 -19.31 -4.70 -1.30
N PHE A 309 -18.61 -4.95 -2.40
CA PHE A 309 -17.97 -3.86 -3.15
C PHE A 309 -18.99 -2.87 -3.72
N LYS A 310 -20.12 -3.35 -4.29
CA LYS A 310 -21.22 -2.47 -4.74
C LYS A 310 -21.79 -1.63 -3.60
N ALA A 311 -22.08 -2.27 -2.45
CA ALA A 311 -22.63 -1.59 -1.28
C ALA A 311 -21.66 -0.53 -0.73
N PHE A 312 -20.37 -0.85 -0.68
CA PHE A 312 -19.31 0.09 -0.32
C PHE A 312 -19.25 1.31 -1.25
N LEU A 313 -19.23 1.10 -2.57
CA LEU A 313 -19.19 2.19 -3.54
C LEU A 313 -20.43 3.09 -3.38
N ALA A 314 -21.63 2.50 -3.33
CA ALA A 314 -22.87 3.24 -3.15
C ALA A 314 -22.93 3.98 -1.81
N GLY A 315 -22.44 3.36 -0.73
CA GLY A 315 -22.40 3.93 0.61
C GLY A 315 -21.53 5.19 0.71
N GLN A 316 -20.59 5.37 -0.21
CA GLN A 316 -19.74 6.55 -0.35
C GLN A 316 -20.01 7.37 -1.61
N GLY A 317 -21.24 7.30 -2.14
CA GLY A 317 -21.72 8.15 -3.24
C GLY A 317 -21.30 7.72 -4.64
N GLY A 318 -20.49 6.66 -4.76
CA GLY A 318 -20.04 6.13 -6.05
C GLY A 318 -21.15 5.43 -6.83
N ASP A 319 -21.09 5.53 -8.16
CA ASP A 319 -21.95 4.78 -9.07
C ASP A 319 -21.60 3.29 -9.04
N ALA A 320 -22.29 2.52 -8.20
CA ALA A 320 -22.08 1.08 -8.08
C ALA A 320 -22.37 0.30 -9.37
N SER A 321 -23.04 0.89 -10.36
CA SER A 321 -23.32 0.22 -11.64
C SER A 321 -22.07 0.00 -12.49
N VAL A 322 -20.93 0.62 -12.13
CA VAL A 322 -19.61 0.31 -12.72
C VAL A 322 -19.18 -1.15 -12.48
N VAL A 323 -19.69 -1.79 -11.43
CA VAL A 323 -19.35 -3.19 -11.11
C VAL A 323 -19.99 -4.16 -12.12
N ASP A 324 -21.20 -3.81 -12.57
CA ASP A 324 -21.93 -4.56 -13.60
C ASP A 324 -21.47 -4.16 -15.01
N ASP A 325 -21.10 -2.90 -15.21
CA ASP A 325 -20.61 -2.36 -16.48
C ASP A 325 -19.34 -1.51 -16.28
N PRO A 326 -18.15 -2.16 -16.26
CA PRO A 326 -16.88 -1.45 -16.09
C PRO A 326 -16.54 -0.46 -17.21
N SER A 327 -17.27 -0.44 -18.33
CA SER A 327 -17.07 0.56 -19.39
C SER A 327 -17.44 1.98 -18.97
N LYS A 328 -18.17 2.12 -17.86
CA LYS A 328 -18.50 3.40 -17.21
C LYS A 328 -17.34 4.03 -16.45
N LEU A 329 -16.28 3.26 -16.17
CA LEU A 329 -15.04 3.82 -15.64
C LEU A 329 -14.35 4.66 -16.73
N PRO A 330 -13.52 5.65 -16.36
CA PRO A 330 -12.73 6.43 -17.31
C PRO A 330 -11.99 5.55 -18.32
N GLN A 331 -12.12 5.87 -19.61
CA GLN A 331 -11.50 5.13 -20.72
C GLN A 331 -10.50 6.02 -21.45
N ALA A 332 -9.31 5.48 -21.72
CA ALA A 332 -8.33 6.16 -22.57
C ALA A 332 -8.76 6.13 -24.04
N GLU A 333 -8.44 7.19 -24.77
CA GLU A 333 -8.77 7.35 -26.20
C GLU A 333 -8.00 6.35 -27.06
N HIS A 334 -6.76 6.02 -26.68
CA HIS A 334 -5.88 5.15 -27.46
C HIS A 334 -5.46 3.91 -26.67
N LYS A 335 -5.51 2.77 -27.35
CA LYS A 335 -4.95 1.49 -26.91
C LYS A 335 -3.88 1.06 -27.90
N ILE A 336 -2.65 0.92 -27.42
CA ILE A 336 -1.47 0.72 -28.27
C ILE A 336 -0.73 -0.51 -27.79
N GLU A 337 -0.59 -1.50 -28.66
CA GLU A 337 0.13 -2.73 -28.32
C GLU A 337 1.65 -2.54 -28.36
N LEU A 338 2.34 -3.18 -27.42
CA LEU A 338 3.79 -3.32 -27.39
C LEU A 338 4.17 -4.76 -27.81
N PRO A 339 4.44 -5.03 -29.09
CA PRO A 339 4.76 -6.37 -29.56
C PRO A 339 6.13 -6.84 -29.05
N ALA A 340 6.26 -8.13 -28.76
CA ALA A 340 7.54 -8.75 -28.42
C ALA A 340 8.50 -8.72 -29.62
N LYS A 341 9.76 -8.37 -29.36
CA LYS A 341 10.83 -8.31 -30.39
C LYS A 341 11.39 -9.67 -30.79
N SER A 342 11.09 -10.71 -30.03
CA SER A 342 11.56 -12.08 -30.23
C SER A 342 10.64 -13.06 -29.52
N SER A 343 10.62 -14.31 -29.99
CA SER A 343 9.92 -15.40 -29.31
C SER A 343 10.75 -15.95 -28.15
N GLY A 344 10.11 -16.42 -27.09
CA GLY A 344 10.75 -17.01 -25.92
C GLY A 344 9.84 -17.04 -24.70
N GLN A 345 10.43 -16.97 -23.51
CA GLN A 345 9.73 -16.78 -22.24
C GLN A 345 10.10 -15.43 -21.64
N VAL A 346 9.14 -14.75 -21.02
CA VAL A 346 9.41 -13.53 -20.25
C VAL A 346 10.25 -13.93 -19.03
N SER A 347 11.51 -13.53 -19.02
CA SER A 347 12.46 -13.90 -17.96
C SER A 347 12.52 -12.86 -16.85
N ARG A 348 12.13 -11.62 -17.14
CA ARG A 348 12.17 -10.51 -16.17
C ARG A 348 11.23 -9.38 -16.56
N ILE A 349 10.59 -8.77 -15.56
CA ILE A 349 9.86 -7.51 -15.68
C ILE A 349 10.31 -6.60 -14.55
N ILE A 350 10.96 -5.47 -14.82
CA ILE A 350 11.39 -4.53 -13.77
C ILE A 350 10.21 -3.65 -13.35
N ALA A 351 9.52 -4.04 -12.28
CA ALA A 351 8.28 -3.39 -11.84
C ALA A 351 8.38 -1.87 -11.70
N ASP A 352 9.42 -1.34 -11.05
CA ASP A 352 9.59 0.11 -10.81
C ASP A 352 9.67 0.92 -12.13
N ASN A 353 10.33 0.35 -13.15
CA ASN A 353 10.38 0.97 -14.46
C ASN A 353 9.03 0.93 -15.18
N VAL A 354 8.26 -0.16 -15.03
CA VAL A 354 6.89 -0.26 -15.56
C VAL A 354 5.99 0.77 -14.90
N GLY A 355 6.09 0.93 -13.58
CA GLY A 355 5.39 1.99 -12.85
C GLY A 355 5.77 3.38 -13.35
N THR A 356 7.07 3.65 -13.52
CA THR A 356 7.56 4.92 -14.10
C THR A 356 6.98 5.18 -15.49
N ALA A 357 6.91 4.14 -16.32
CA ALA A 357 6.33 4.23 -17.66
C ALA A 357 4.83 4.56 -17.62
N ALA A 358 4.06 3.99 -16.69
CA ALA A 358 2.66 4.35 -16.46
C ALA A 358 2.51 5.81 -15.97
N MET A 359 3.41 6.26 -15.08
CA MET A 359 3.42 7.65 -14.60
C MET A 359 3.63 8.65 -15.73
N TRP A 360 4.49 8.35 -16.70
CA TRP A 360 4.72 9.23 -17.86
C TRP A 360 3.49 9.37 -18.77
N LEU A 361 2.55 8.42 -18.72
CA LEU A 361 1.26 8.54 -19.41
C LEU A 361 0.28 9.44 -18.66
N GLY A 362 0.54 9.76 -17.39
CA GLY A 362 -0.34 10.52 -16.51
C GLY A 362 -1.02 9.71 -15.40
N ALA A 363 -0.67 8.42 -15.23
CA ALA A 363 -1.33 7.54 -14.25
C ALA A 363 -0.96 7.83 -12.78
N GLY A 364 0.05 8.67 -12.54
CA GLY A 364 0.57 9.00 -11.22
C GLY A 364 1.01 10.46 -11.14
N ARG A 365 1.47 10.87 -9.94
CA ARG A 365 1.86 12.26 -9.66
C ARG A 365 3.37 12.44 -9.71
N ALA A 366 3.85 13.35 -10.56
CA ALA A 366 5.23 13.83 -10.53
C ALA A 366 5.49 14.78 -9.35
N THR A 367 4.50 15.62 -9.01
CA THR A 367 4.49 16.51 -7.84
C THR A 367 3.14 16.42 -7.13
N LYS A 368 3.06 16.91 -5.90
CA LYS A 368 1.81 16.88 -5.11
C LYS A 368 0.64 17.60 -5.80
N GLU A 369 0.93 18.63 -6.59
CA GLU A 369 -0.04 19.44 -7.32
C GLU A 369 -0.37 18.86 -8.72
N SER A 370 0.29 17.77 -9.13
CA SER A 370 0.02 17.15 -10.43
C SER A 370 -1.39 16.55 -10.47
N GLU A 371 -2.13 16.84 -11.54
CA GLU A 371 -3.37 16.15 -11.86
C GLU A 371 -3.06 14.77 -12.44
N ILE A 372 -3.87 13.77 -12.08
CA ILE A 372 -3.76 12.40 -12.58
C ILE A 372 -4.82 12.21 -13.67
N ASP A 373 -4.44 11.57 -14.76
CA ASP A 373 -5.39 11.00 -15.69
C ASP A 373 -5.79 9.59 -15.20
N LEU A 374 -7.04 9.43 -14.80
CA LEU A 374 -7.52 8.18 -14.20
C LEU A 374 -7.74 7.07 -15.23
N ALA A 375 -7.76 7.41 -16.53
CA ALA A 375 -8.09 6.49 -17.62
C ALA A 375 -6.86 5.80 -18.23
N VAL A 376 -5.68 6.40 -18.08
CA VAL A 376 -4.43 5.94 -18.68
C VAL A 376 -3.70 4.93 -17.78
N GLY A 377 -2.73 4.23 -18.38
CA GLY A 377 -1.91 3.27 -17.69
C GLY A 377 -1.47 2.13 -18.61
N LEU A 378 -1.15 0.99 -18.02
CA LEU A 378 -0.63 -0.18 -18.70
C LEU A 378 -1.43 -1.41 -18.28
N VAL A 379 -1.64 -2.34 -19.22
CA VAL A 379 -2.12 -3.69 -18.92
C VAL A 379 -1.11 -4.68 -19.48
N LEU A 380 -0.43 -5.41 -18.61
CA LEU A 380 0.46 -6.49 -19.00
C LEU A 380 -0.35 -7.60 -19.67
N GLN A 381 0.21 -8.19 -20.72
CA GLN A 381 -0.36 -9.36 -21.40
C GLN A 381 0.40 -10.65 -21.05
N LYS A 382 1.55 -10.50 -20.38
CA LYS A 382 2.46 -11.56 -19.97
C LYS A 382 3.08 -11.25 -18.61
N LYS A 383 3.26 -12.28 -17.80
CA LYS A 383 4.04 -12.28 -16.55
C LYS A 383 5.34 -13.05 -16.73
N VAL A 384 6.25 -12.90 -15.77
CA VAL A 384 7.49 -13.70 -15.75
C VAL A 384 7.16 -15.19 -15.74
N GLY A 385 7.77 -15.96 -16.65
CA GLY A 385 7.50 -17.36 -16.89
C GLY A 385 6.58 -17.63 -18.09
N ASP A 386 5.82 -16.64 -18.55
CA ASP A 386 4.93 -16.83 -19.70
C ASP A 386 5.70 -16.94 -21.01
N THR A 387 5.21 -17.82 -21.88
CA THR A 387 5.69 -17.92 -23.27
C THR A 387 5.08 -16.81 -24.12
N VAL A 388 5.88 -16.22 -25.00
CA VAL A 388 5.48 -15.16 -25.94
C VAL A 388 6.12 -15.40 -27.30
N ASN A 389 5.36 -15.15 -28.37
CA ASN A 389 5.87 -15.20 -29.74
C ASN A 389 6.29 -13.80 -30.22
N GLU A 390 7.24 -13.73 -31.15
CA GLU A 390 7.57 -12.49 -31.83
C GLU A 390 6.32 -11.85 -32.45
N GLY A 391 6.11 -10.56 -32.18
CA GLY A 391 4.92 -9.83 -32.63
C GLY A 391 3.70 -9.93 -31.69
N GLU A 392 3.66 -10.88 -30.77
CA GLU A 392 2.62 -10.98 -29.74
C GLU A 392 2.77 -9.85 -28.72
N SER A 393 1.66 -9.28 -28.23
CA SER A 393 1.73 -8.14 -27.31
C SER A 393 2.26 -8.56 -25.94
N LEU A 394 3.20 -7.77 -25.41
CA LEU A 394 3.68 -7.86 -24.03
C LEU A 394 2.85 -6.98 -23.10
N VAL A 395 2.43 -5.81 -23.59
CA VAL A 395 1.74 -4.77 -22.83
C VAL A 395 0.80 -4.01 -23.76
N THR A 396 -0.42 -3.75 -23.30
CA THR A 396 -1.31 -2.76 -23.91
C THR A 396 -1.16 -1.44 -23.18
N ILE A 397 -0.78 -0.38 -23.91
CA ILE A 397 -0.61 0.97 -23.42
C ILE A 397 -1.92 1.74 -23.61
N TYR A 398 -2.46 2.28 -22.51
CA TYR A 398 -3.67 3.11 -22.50
C TYR A 398 -3.23 4.57 -22.36
N ALA A 399 -3.49 5.39 -23.38
CA ALA A 399 -3.00 6.76 -23.46
C ALA A 399 -4.07 7.73 -24.00
N ASN A 400 -4.08 8.95 -23.45
CA ASN A 400 -4.82 10.09 -24.01
C ASN A 400 -3.89 11.07 -24.74
N ASP A 401 -2.65 11.24 -24.26
CA ASP A 401 -1.60 11.96 -24.98
C ASP A 401 -0.60 10.97 -25.61
N LEU A 402 -0.42 11.09 -26.93
CA LEU A 402 0.50 10.26 -27.70
C LEU A 402 1.96 10.75 -27.64
N SER A 403 2.22 11.94 -27.11
CA SER A 403 3.54 12.58 -27.12
C SER A 403 4.62 11.78 -26.37
N GLU A 404 4.25 11.13 -25.26
CA GLU A 404 5.17 10.34 -24.42
C GLU A 404 5.19 8.85 -24.80
N VAL A 405 4.34 8.37 -25.71
CA VAL A 405 4.15 6.93 -25.99
C VAL A 405 5.44 6.26 -26.46
N GLU A 406 6.22 6.89 -27.35
CA GLU A 406 7.46 6.27 -27.86
C GLU A 406 8.55 6.15 -26.78
N LYS A 407 8.58 7.12 -25.85
CA LYS A 407 9.46 7.08 -24.69
C LYS A 407 9.01 5.98 -23.70
N VAL A 408 7.70 5.83 -23.50
CA VAL A 408 7.09 4.74 -22.71
C VAL A 408 7.43 3.38 -23.32
N LYS A 409 7.25 3.19 -24.64
CA LYS A 409 7.62 1.93 -25.33
C LYS A 409 9.09 1.60 -25.14
N SER A 410 9.97 2.59 -25.27
CA SER A 410 11.42 2.41 -25.09
C SER A 410 11.73 1.92 -23.68
N LYS A 411 11.15 2.57 -22.66
CA LYS A 411 11.29 2.18 -21.26
C LYS A 411 10.76 0.77 -20.98
N LEU A 412 9.64 0.39 -21.58
CA LEU A 412 9.07 -0.96 -21.42
C LEU A 412 9.96 -2.02 -22.06
N TYR A 413 10.53 -1.78 -23.24
CA TYR A 413 11.50 -2.70 -23.84
C TYR A 413 12.80 -2.86 -23.02
N GLU A 414 13.21 -1.82 -22.29
CA GLU A 414 14.34 -1.91 -21.33
C GLU A 414 13.97 -2.68 -20.06
N SER A 415 12.68 -2.84 -19.79
CA SER A 415 12.18 -3.37 -18.52
C SER A 415 11.67 -4.80 -18.62
N ILE A 416 11.32 -5.25 -19.82
CA ILE A 416 10.79 -6.59 -20.08
C ILE A 416 11.82 -7.36 -20.90
N GLU A 417 12.39 -8.40 -20.29
CA GLU A 417 13.37 -9.28 -20.94
C GLU A 417 12.68 -10.57 -21.38
N VAL A 418 12.92 -10.97 -22.63
CA VAL A 418 12.50 -12.26 -23.18
C VAL A 418 13.76 -13.10 -23.42
N SER A 419 13.78 -14.31 -22.87
CA SER A 419 14.92 -15.23 -22.96
C SER A 419 14.45 -16.65 -23.30
N ALA A 420 15.39 -17.61 -23.37
CA ALA A 420 15.04 -19.01 -23.59
C ALA A 420 14.26 -19.62 -22.42
N GLU A 421 14.52 -19.15 -21.18
CA GLU A 421 13.87 -19.64 -19.97
C GLU A 421 13.47 -18.46 -19.06
N GLY A 422 12.31 -18.55 -18.42
CA GLY A 422 11.84 -17.63 -17.40
C GLY A 422 11.19 -18.40 -16.25
N HIS A 423 11.50 -18.01 -15.01
CA HIS A 423 10.96 -18.66 -13.82
C HIS A 423 10.20 -17.63 -12.99
N ALA A 424 8.91 -17.90 -12.75
CA ALA A 424 8.11 -17.05 -11.89
C ALA A 424 8.67 -17.07 -10.45
N PRO A 425 8.84 -15.90 -9.81
CA PRO A 425 9.25 -15.81 -8.42
C PRO A 425 8.16 -16.36 -7.49
N ALA A 426 8.55 -16.81 -6.30
CA ALA A 426 7.59 -17.14 -5.26
C ALA A 426 6.88 -15.86 -4.79
N LEU A 427 5.54 -15.83 -4.86
CA LEU A 427 4.76 -14.65 -4.50
C LEU A 427 4.83 -14.35 -2.99
N ILE A 428 4.66 -15.38 -2.16
CA ILE A 428 4.77 -15.28 -0.70
C ILE A 428 6.16 -15.76 -0.31
N VAL A 429 7.02 -14.83 0.05
CA VAL A 429 8.42 -15.11 0.41
C VAL A 429 8.50 -15.62 1.85
N ASP A 430 7.76 -14.98 2.75
CA ASP A 430 7.77 -15.32 4.18
C ASP A 430 6.58 -14.72 4.94
N GLN A 431 6.39 -15.14 6.20
CA GLN A 431 5.40 -14.58 7.10
C GLN A 431 5.97 -14.40 8.51
N VAL A 432 5.70 -13.25 9.12
CA VAL A 432 6.14 -12.90 10.48
C VAL A 432 4.90 -12.76 11.36
N THR A 433 4.67 -13.77 12.21
CA THR A 433 3.63 -13.77 13.24
C THR A 433 4.23 -13.30 14.57
N GLY A 434 3.55 -12.38 15.27
CA GLY A 434 3.95 -12.01 16.63
C GLY A 434 3.80 -13.18 17.59
N ALA A 435 4.92 -13.67 18.13
CA ALA A 435 4.96 -14.55 19.30
C ALA A 435 5.17 -13.71 20.57
#